data_AF-A0A520EW84-F1
#
_entry.id   AF-A0A520EW84-F1
#
_cell.length_a   1.000
_cell.length_b   1.000
_cell.length_c   1.000
_cell.angle_alpha   90.00
_cell.angle_beta   90.00
_cell.angle_gamma   90.00
#
_symmetry.space_group_name_H-M   'P 1'
#
loop_
_entity.id
_entity.type
_entity.pdbx_description
1 polymer ?
#
loop_
_entity_poly.entity_id
_entity_poly.type
_entity_poly.pdbx_seq_one_letter_code
_entity_poly.pdbx_strand_id
1 'polypeptide(L)'
;MDSDSPDAVSGDDQADDLLTLAVAEALVAGMSWAQIAAQLGVPPPTVPDHAAVTDQEWQEAIVAQENARAARFNDQTWRRQP
;
A
#
# COMPACT_ATOMS: atom_id res chain seq x y z
N MET A 1 -23.88 3.43 -30.20
CA MET A 1 -23.12 4.49 -29.50
C MET A 1 -22.45 3.74 -28.38
N ASP A 2 -21.26 3.24 -28.66
CA ASP A 2 -20.62 2.19 -27.90
C ASP A 2 -19.26 2.74 -27.50
N SER A 3 -19.16 3.18 -26.25
CA SER A 3 -17.89 3.45 -25.57
C SER A 3 -18.16 3.27 -24.08
N ASP A 4 -18.53 2.04 -23.73
CA ASP A 4 -18.38 1.53 -22.38
C ASP A 4 -16.90 1.16 -22.24
N SER A 5 -16.13 2.01 -21.57
CA SER A 5 -14.73 1.74 -21.21
C SER A 5 -14.67 1.55 -19.69
N PRO A 6 -14.81 0.31 -19.18
CA PRO A 6 -14.59 -0.01 -17.77
C PRO A 6 -13.11 -0.23 -17.41
N ASP A 7 -12.17 0.01 -18.32
CA ASP A 7 -10.73 -0.27 -18.12
C ASP A 7 -10.01 0.67 -17.13
N ALA A 8 -10.68 1.69 -16.58
CA ALA A 8 -10.04 2.65 -15.68
C ALA A 8 -10.15 2.28 -14.18
N VAL A 9 -10.97 1.28 -13.81
CA VAL A 9 -11.25 0.94 -12.39
C VAL A 9 -10.66 -0.41 -11.94
N SER A 10 -10.27 -1.29 -12.87
CA SER A 10 -9.84 -2.66 -12.49
C SER A 10 -8.40 -2.80 -11.98
N GLY A 11 -7.57 -1.76 -12.12
CA GLY A 11 -6.15 -1.80 -11.75
C GLY A 11 -5.88 -1.61 -10.26
N ASP A 12 -6.70 -0.82 -9.58
CA ASP A 12 -6.50 -0.50 -8.15
C ASP A 12 -6.93 -1.69 -7.27
N ASP A 13 -8.09 -2.28 -7.52
CA ASP A 13 -8.56 -3.48 -6.79
C ASP A 13 -7.58 -4.66 -6.95
N GLN A 14 -6.99 -4.83 -8.13
CA GLN A 14 -6.00 -5.88 -8.38
C GLN A 14 -4.66 -5.62 -7.66
N ALA A 15 -4.25 -4.35 -7.54
CA ALA A 15 -3.03 -3.99 -6.81
C ALA A 15 -3.20 -4.24 -5.31
N ASP A 16 -4.37 -3.92 -4.75
CA ASP A 16 -4.71 -4.15 -3.35
C ASP A 16 -4.80 -5.65 -3.02
N ASP A 17 -5.36 -6.47 -3.91
CA ASP A 17 -5.40 -7.92 -3.77
C ASP A 17 -3.99 -8.54 -3.80
N LEU A 18 -3.12 -8.07 -4.71
CA LEU A 18 -1.73 -8.54 -4.79
C LEU A 18 -0.91 -8.13 -3.57
N LEU A 19 -1.11 -6.91 -3.05
CA LEU A 19 -0.48 -6.46 -1.81
C LEU A 19 -0.95 -7.32 -0.63
N THR A 20 -2.25 -7.57 -0.52
CA THR A 20 -2.85 -8.40 0.53
C THR A 20 -2.26 -9.81 0.50
N LEU A 21 -2.14 -10.40 -0.69
CA LEU A 21 -1.54 -11.73 -0.86
C LEU A 21 -0.06 -11.73 -0.46
N ALA A 22 0.73 -10.76 -0.93
CA ALA A 22 2.16 -10.68 -0.61
C ALA A 22 2.43 -10.53 0.90
N VAL A 23 1.60 -9.72 1.59
CA VAL A 23 1.67 -9.57 3.06
C VAL A 23 1.31 -10.89 3.74
N ALA A 24 0.24 -11.56 3.31
CA ALA A 24 -0.18 -12.84 3.88
C ALA A 24 0.90 -13.93 3.70
N GLU A 25 1.50 -14.04 2.52
CA GLU A 25 2.59 -14.99 2.24
C GLU A 25 3.83 -14.70 3.10
N ALA A 26 4.20 -13.43 3.26
CA ALA A 26 5.33 -13.05 4.10
C ALA A 26 5.09 -13.36 5.59
N LEU A 27 3.86 -13.15 6.09
CA LEU A 27 3.48 -13.53 7.45
C LEU A 27 3.51 -15.05 7.65
N VAL A 28 3.02 -15.83 6.67
CA VAL A 28 3.11 -17.29 6.69
C VAL A 28 4.57 -17.77 6.66
N ALA A 29 5.45 -17.04 5.96
CA ALA A 29 6.90 -17.28 5.96
C ALA A 29 7.60 -16.86 7.27
N GLY A 30 6.86 -16.29 8.23
CA GLY A 30 7.39 -15.88 9.53
C GLY A 30 8.16 -14.55 9.51
N MET A 31 7.97 -13.72 8.47
CA MET A 31 8.58 -12.39 8.41
C MET A 31 7.92 -11.44 9.40
N SER A 32 8.72 -10.58 10.04
CA SER A 32 8.20 -9.50 10.87
C SER A 32 7.63 -8.36 10.03
N TRP A 33 6.77 -7.54 10.62
CA TRP A 33 6.22 -6.36 9.95
C TRP A 33 7.28 -5.37 9.46
N ALA A 34 8.40 -5.24 10.19
CA ALA A 34 9.55 -4.46 9.77
C ALA A 34 10.21 -5.02 8.48
N GLN A 35 10.31 -6.34 8.36
CA GLN A 35 10.89 -7.00 7.18
C GLN A 35 9.96 -6.88 5.97
N ILE A 36 8.64 -6.98 6.19
CA ILE A 36 7.62 -6.76 5.16
C ILE A 36 7.69 -5.31 4.66
N ALA A 37 7.69 -4.34 5.59
CA ALA A 37 7.80 -2.92 5.28
C ALA A 37 9.06 -2.59 4.46
N ALA A 38 10.21 -3.17 4.81
CA ALA A 38 11.45 -3.00 4.06
C ALA A 38 11.34 -3.51 2.60
N GLN A 39 10.68 -4.66 2.38
CA GLN A 39 10.44 -5.17 1.02
C GLN A 39 9.48 -4.29 0.21
N LEU A 40 8.50 -3.68 0.87
CA LEU A 40 7.56 -2.73 0.26
C LEU A 40 8.16 -1.32 0.08
N GLY A 41 9.40 -1.11 0.52
CA GLY A 41 10.07 0.20 0.50
C GLY A 41 9.46 1.22 1.46
N VAL A 42 8.73 0.77 2.47
CA VAL A 42 8.11 1.60 3.50
C VAL A 42 9.18 2.08 4.48
N PRO A 43 9.33 3.40 4.70
CA PRO A 43 10.29 3.91 5.65
C PRO A 43 9.92 3.54 7.09
N PRO A 44 10.90 3.43 8.00
CA PRO A 44 10.62 3.17 9.41
C PRO A 44 9.69 4.24 10.01
N PRO A 45 8.71 3.84 10.85
CA PRO A 45 7.87 4.79 11.57
C PRO A 45 8.70 5.74 12.43
N THR A 46 8.31 7.02 12.43
CA THR A 46 8.93 8.01 13.31
C THR A 46 8.37 7.82 14.72
N VAL A 47 9.11 7.08 15.56
CA VAL A 47 8.83 6.97 16.99
C VAL A 47 9.75 7.89 17.80
N PRO A 48 9.30 8.39 18.97
CA PRO A 48 10.15 9.13 19.89
C PRO A 48 11.43 8.35 20.21
N ASP A 49 12.55 9.06 20.30
CA ASP A 49 13.86 8.47 20.53
C ASP A 49 13.81 7.47 21.69
N HIS A 50 14.23 6.23 21.39
CA HIS A 50 14.37 5.08 22.29
C HIS A 50 13.14 4.18 22.48
N ALA A 51 12.00 4.48 21.86
CA ALA A 51 10.90 3.51 21.78
C ALA A 51 11.16 2.49 20.66
N ALA A 52 10.99 1.20 20.96
CA ALA A 52 10.98 0.18 19.93
C ALA A 52 9.70 0.31 19.11
N VAL A 53 9.84 0.36 17.78
CA VAL A 53 8.69 0.36 16.87
C VAL A 53 7.94 -0.97 17.02
N THR A 54 6.66 -0.87 17.34
CA THR A 54 5.74 -1.98 17.47
C THR A 54 5.29 -2.51 16.12
N ASP A 55 4.81 -3.75 16.10
CA ASP A 55 4.20 -4.34 14.91
C ASP A 55 3.02 -3.51 14.38
N GLN A 56 2.25 -2.90 15.28
CA GLN A 56 1.13 -2.03 14.93
C GLN A 56 1.61 -0.77 14.19
N GLU A 57 2.68 -0.13 14.65
CA GLU A 57 3.23 1.06 14.00
C GLU A 57 3.79 0.73 12.61
N TRP A 58 4.36 -0.46 12.42
CA TRP A 58 4.76 -0.93 11.10
C TRP A 58 3.57 -1.20 10.18
N GLN A 59 2.49 -1.81 10.67
CA GLN A 59 1.26 -1.99 9.92
C GLN A 59 0.67 -0.64 9.47
N GLU A 60 0.58 0.32 10.40
CA GLU A 60 0.06 1.66 10.11
C GLU A 60 0.92 2.41 9.09
N ALA A 61 2.25 2.27 9.13
CA ALA A 61 3.13 2.87 8.13
C ALA A 61 2.94 2.26 6.73
N ILE A 62 2.73 0.95 6.63
CA ILE A 62 2.40 0.30 5.35
C ILE A 62 1.07 0.85 4.83
N VAL A 63 0.03 0.87 5.65
CA VAL A 63 -1.29 1.41 5.28
C VAL A 63 -1.21 2.88 4.85
N ALA A 64 -0.49 3.71 5.59
CA ALA A 64 -0.34 5.13 5.28
C ALA A 64 0.38 5.35 3.92
N GLN A 65 1.40 4.55 3.62
CA GLN A 65 2.09 4.64 2.34
C GLN A 65 1.18 4.23 1.18
N GLU A 66 0.48 3.12 1.30
CA GLU A 66 -0.34 2.60 0.21
C GLU A 66 -1.57 3.49 -0.02
N ASN A 67 -2.15 4.04 1.04
CA ASN A 67 -3.16 5.12 0.93
C ASN A 67 -2.60 6.36 0.23
N ALA A 68 -1.35 6.76 0.51
CA ALA A 68 -0.71 7.88 -0.18
C ALA A 68 -0.43 7.57 -1.67
N ARG A 69 -0.14 6.31 -2.03
CA ARG A 69 -0.04 5.89 -3.44
C ARG A 69 -1.38 5.96 -4.13
N ALA A 70 -2.44 5.42 -3.52
CA ALA A 70 -3.81 5.47 -4.02
C ALA A 70 -4.28 6.92 -4.24
N ALA A 71 -4.04 7.81 -3.27
CA ALA A 71 -4.37 9.23 -3.39
C ALA A 71 -3.66 9.90 -4.58
N ARG A 72 -2.36 9.61 -4.79
CA ARG A 72 -1.60 10.14 -5.94
C ARG A 72 -2.11 9.61 -7.28
N PHE A 73 -2.58 8.37 -7.31
CA PHE A 73 -3.15 7.78 -8.52
C PHE A 73 -4.48 8.44 -8.88
N ASN A 74 -5.37 8.59 -7.88
CA ASN A 74 -6.64 9.29 -8.01
C ASN A 74 -6.45 10.75 -8.45
N ASP A 75 -5.53 11.50 -7.85
CA ASP A 75 -5.26 12.88 -8.27
C ASP A 75 -4.80 12.97 -9.74
N GLN A 76 -4.07 11.98 -10.25
CA GLN A 76 -3.62 11.92 -11.64
C GLN A 76 -4.72 11.51 -12.62
N THR A 77 -5.65 10.63 -12.21
CA THR A 77 -6.80 10.26 -13.04
C THR A 77 -7.76 11.45 -13.19
N TRP A 78 -8.01 12.23 -12.12
CA TRP A 78 -8.81 13.46 -12.19
C TRP A 78 -8.18 14.55 -13.06
N ARG A 79 -6.84 14.71 -13.05
CA ARG A 79 -6.13 15.69 -13.90
C ARG A 79 -6.16 15.37 -15.40
N ARG A 80 -6.57 14.15 -15.80
CA ARG A 80 -6.61 13.70 -17.19
C ARG A 80 -8.01 13.77 -17.82
N GLN A 81 -9.03 14.22 -17.08
CA GLN A 81 -10.37 14.42 -17.63
C GLN A 81 -10.53 15.85 -18.19
N PRO A 82 -10.94 16.01 -19.47
CA PRO A 82 -11.21 17.31 -20.10
C PRO A 82 -12.53 17.96 -19.63
#